data_AF-A0A3B6B0N2-F1
#
_entry.id   AF-A0A3B6B0N2-F1
#
_cell.length_a   1.000
_cell.length_b   1.000
_cell.length_c   1.000
_cell.angle_alpha   90.00
_cell.angle_beta   90.00
_cell.angle_gamma   90.00
#
_symmetry.space_group_name_H-M   'P 1'
#
loop_
_entity.id
_entity.type
_entity.pdbx_description
1 polymer ?
#
loop_
_entity_poly.entity_id
_entity_poly.type
_entity_poly.pdbx_seq_one_letter_code
_entity_poly.pdbx_strand_id
1 'polypeptide(L)'
;MARAKAPRRKPPQAVSRRLLGFCGLSFAAALYVGIDYLRYLSPTWHDRLQPVLWAALALAAAARAPFYRHWDVELRAVLPFLGSIVFMLSAFLIEMISVRFVSVLMGLQWHGSAAPLPDTGQWLLLALNEKLPGSVVDLLRAHVITLHHYLMLFMMLGFSVLFDCIKAPGLGIATRYMFTMAVGRLLRVATFVGTILPSARPWCAAGRYQIPGHPHPWAQKYYVPYASDSHAIRAVIDTDMAYADVQAYPDEYSPDWGRMSFLVDILRPTPGEGPAWYHLLKKASGGCNDLMYSGHMLVAVLTAMAWTEAYGGWISVAIWFLVLHSAQREVRERHHYTVDCVVAIYVGILLWRMTWFIWSARDASRARRLAKLEEVQSRLIHAAKDADVNEIRDLLKEVELAGHDKPGFSQRAILAFAAATIIFTLTCVVLALTLTSDG
;
A
#
# COMPACT_ATOMS: atom_id res chain seq x y z
N MET A 1 -53.23 36.92 -11.46
CA MET A 1 -51.99 37.65 -11.13
C MET A 1 -51.10 36.78 -10.25
N ALA A 2 -50.14 36.06 -10.84
CA ALA A 2 -49.20 35.21 -10.10
C ALA A 2 -47.94 36.00 -9.74
N ARG A 3 -47.65 36.17 -8.45
CA ARG A 3 -46.40 36.75 -7.95
C ARG A 3 -45.29 35.70 -8.02
N ALA A 4 -44.35 35.90 -8.95
CA ALA A 4 -43.15 35.08 -9.08
C ALA A 4 -42.28 35.17 -7.80
N LYS A 5 -41.96 34.02 -7.20
CA LYS A 5 -40.97 33.89 -6.13
C LYS A 5 -39.57 34.10 -6.71
N ALA A 6 -38.82 35.05 -6.15
CA ALA A 6 -37.43 35.31 -6.51
C ALA A 6 -36.52 34.09 -6.20
N PRO A 7 -35.52 33.77 -7.04
CA PRO A 7 -34.59 32.68 -6.79
C PRO A 7 -33.65 33.02 -5.63
N ARG A 8 -33.60 32.13 -4.64
CA ARG A 8 -32.64 32.15 -3.52
C ARG A 8 -31.20 32.14 -4.08
N ARG A 9 -30.45 33.23 -3.88
CA ARG A 9 -29.00 33.27 -4.14
C ARG A 9 -28.30 32.24 -3.24
N LYS A 10 -27.69 31.22 -3.84
CA LYS A 10 -26.71 30.35 -3.14
C LYS A 10 -25.45 31.19 -2.84
N PRO A 11 -24.88 31.14 -1.62
CA PRO A 11 -23.69 31.91 -1.30
C PRO A 11 -22.47 31.40 -2.09
N PRO A 12 -21.66 32.29 -2.71
CA PRO A 12 -20.52 31.90 -3.55
C PRO A 12 -19.27 31.43 -2.78
N GLN A 13 -19.28 31.46 -1.44
CA GLN A 13 -18.07 31.25 -0.63
C GLN A 13 -17.61 29.78 -0.51
N ALA A 14 -18.48 28.79 -0.70
CA ALA A 14 -18.13 27.38 -0.53
C ALA A 14 -17.38 26.78 -1.74
N VAL A 15 -17.58 27.34 -2.94
CA VAL A 15 -16.98 26.85 -4.19
C VAL A 15 -15.54 27.38 -4.35
N SER A 16 -15.31 28.64 -4.01
CA SER A 16 -13.98 29.28 -4.06
C SER A 16 -12.99 28.65 -3.07
N ARG A 17 -13.41 28.33 -1.84
CA ARG A 17 -12.55 27.65 -0.84
C ARG A 17 -12.19 26.22 -1.24
N ARG A 18 -13.10 25.49 -1.91
CA ARG A 18 -12.77 24.17 -2.47
C ARG A 18 -11.71 24.31 -3.56
N LEU A 19 -11.93 25.13 -4.58
CA LEU A 19 -10.97 25.30 -5.69
C LEU A 19 -9.55 25.70 -5.23
N LEU A 20 -9.42 26.56 -4.21
CA LEU A 20 -8.11 26.90 -3.63
C LEU A 20 -7.46 25.71 -2.89
N GLY A 21 -8.23 24.94 -2.12
CA GLY A 21 -7.73 23.74 -1.43
C GLY A 21 -7.33 22.61 -2.38
N PHE A 22 -8.08 22.42 -3.48
CA PHE A 22 -7.77 21.46 -4.54
C PHE A 22 -6.45 21.78 -5.25
N CYS A 23 -6.10 23.06 -5.43
CA CYS A 23 -4.81 23.44 -6.03
C CYS A 23 -3.62 23.33 -5.05
N GLY A 24 -3.84 23.57 -3.75
CA GLY A 24 -2.77 23.64 -2.76
C GLY A 24 -2.04 22.31 -2.53
N LEU A 25 -2.77 21.21 -2.34
CA LEU A 25 -2.14 19.90 -2.11
C LEU A 25 -1.45 19.39 -3.38
N SER A 26 -2.08 19.53 -4.55
CA SER A 26 -1.49 19.06 -5.81
C SER A 26 -0.23 19.84 -6.17
N PHE A 27 -0.21 21.14 -5.88
CA PHE A 27 1.01 21.93 -6.01
C PHE A 27 2.09 21.49 -5.01
N ALA A 28 1.73 21.24 -3.74
CA ALA A 28 2.67 20.72 -2.74
C ALA A 28 3.25 19.35 -3.13
N ALA A 29 2.42 18.46 -3.67
CA ALA A 29 2.83 17.15 -4.16
C ALA A 29 3.78 17.25 -5.36
N ALA A 30 3.47 18.11 -6.34
CA ALA A 30 4.35 18.36 -7.48
C ALA A 30 5.67 19.02 -7.05
N LEU A 31 5.62 19.95 -6.09
CA LEU A 31 6.79 20.60 -5.52
C LEU A 31 7.69 19.62 -4.78
N TYR A 32 7.10 18.68 -4.01
CA TYR A 32 7.83 17.61 -3.35
C TYR A 32 8.58 16.73 -4.36
N VAL A 33 7.89 16.20 -5.39
CA VAL A 33 8.52 15.37 -6.43
C VAL A 33 9.60 16.16 -7.18
N GLY A 34 9.36 17.44 -7.48
CA GLY A 34 10.32 18.30 -8.16
C GLY A 34 11.59 18.58 -7.33
N ILE A 35 11.44 18.90 -6.04
CA ILE A 35 12.57 19.15 -5.13
C ILE A 35 13.35 17.86 -4.86
N ASP A 36 12.67 16.72 -4.76
CA ASP A 36 13.35 15.44 -4.59
C ASP A 36 14.15 15.06 -5.85
N TYR A 37 13.60 15.32 -7.05
CA TYR A 37 14.31 15.12 -8.31
C TYR A 37 15.60 15.96 -8.42
N LEU A 38 15.69 17.11 -7.72
CA LEU A 38 16.93 17.88 -7.63
C LEU A 38 18.08 17.10 -6.98
N ARG A 39 17.81 16.02 -6.25
CA ARG A 39 18.86 15.12 -5.75
C ARG A 39 19.76 14.60 -6.88
N TYR A 40 19.20 14.39 -8.07
CA TYR A 40 19.95 13.90 -9.23
C TYR A 40 20.55 15.03 -10.08
N LEU A 41 19.89 16.20 -10.15
CA LEU A 41 20.35 17.33 -10.96
C LEU A 41 21.32 18.25 -10.21
N SER A 42 21.04 18.53 -8.94
CA SER A 42 21.81 19.44 -8.09
C SER A 42 21.61 19.12 -6.59
N PRO A 43 22.42 18.22 -6.02
CA PRO A 43 22.32 17.81 -4.62
C PRO A 43 22.33 18.98 -3.62
N THR A 44 23.14 20.01 -3.88
CA THR A 44 23.25 21.20 -3.03
C THR A 44 21.95 21.99 -2.86
N TRP A 45 21.08 22.00 -3.88
CA TRP A 45 19.77 22.65 -3.83
C TRP A 45 18.74 21.74 -3.16
N HIS A 46 18.83 20.43 -3.37
CA HIS A 46 18.00 19.45 -2.66
C HIS A 46 18.20 19.56 -1.14
N ASP A 47 19.45 19.54 -0.67
CA ASP A 47 19.80 19.60 0.76
C ASP A 47 19.27 20.87 1.45
N ARG A 48 19.11 21.97 0.69
CA ARG A 48 18.58 23.23 1.22
C ARG A 48 17.06 23.33 1.12
N LEU A 49 16.47 22.91 0.02
CA LEU A 49 15.04 23.10 -0.26
C LEU A 49 14.17 22.04 0.41
N GLN A 50 14.65 20.80 0.52
CA GLN A 50 13.89 19.69 1.08
C GLN A 50 13.53 19.92 2.56
N PRO A 51 14.46 20.34 3.45
CA PRO A 51 14.11 20.65 4.84
C PRO A 51 13.16 21.85 4.95
N VAL A 52 13.31 22.85 4.08
CA VAL A 52 12.44 24.04 4.06
C VAL A 52 11.02 23.67 3.67
N LEU A 53 10.84 22.81 2.67
CA LEU A 53 9.53 22.29 2.28
C LEU A 53 8.88 21.53 3.44
N TRP A 54 9.62 20.62 4.08
CA TRP A 54 9.14 19.85 5.22
C TRP A 54 8.76 20.74 6.42
N ALA A 55 9.60 21.72 6.74
CA ALA A 55 9.32 22.68 7.80
C ALA A 55 8.05 23.49 7.51
N ALA A 56 7.87 23.94 6.25
CA ALA A 56 6.67 24.68 5.84
C ALA A 56 5.40 23.82 5.94
N LEU A 57 5.45 22.57 5.47
CA LEU A 57 4.34 21.62 5.56
C LEU A 57 4.01 21.28 7.02
N ALA A 58 5.02 21.05 7.85
CA ALA A 58 4.85 20.76 9.28
C ALA A 58 4.25 21.96 10.01
N LEU A 59 4.72 23.18 9.74
CA LEU A 59 4.18 24.40 10.33
C LEU A 59 2.72 24.63 9.90
N ALA A 60 2.41 24.42 8.62
CA ALA A 60 1.04 24.52 8.12
C ALA A 60 0.10 23.50 8.79
N ALA A 61 0.55 22.25 8.95
CA ALA A 61 -0.20 21.21 9.65
C ALA A 61 -0.40 21.55 11.13
N ALA A 62 0.67 21.99 11.83
CA ALA A 62 0.62 22.37 13.24
C ALA A 62 -0.29 23.59 13.49
N ALA A 63 -0.28 24.57 12.60
CA ALA A 63 -1.17 25.73 12.69
C ALA A 63 -2.65 25.37 12.48
N ARG A 64 -2.93 24.36 11.65
CA ARG A 64 -4.30 23.97 11.28
C ARG A 64 -4.91 22.92 12.21
N ALA A 65 -4.10 22.04 12.78
CA ALA A 65 -4.55 20.92 13.61
C ALA A 65 -5.42 21.31 14.82
N PRO A 66 -5.16 22.40 15.58
CA PRO A 66 -6.02 22.83 16.69
C PRO A 66 -7.44 23.25 16.26
N PHE A 67 -7.60 23.71 15.02
CA PHE A 67 -8.87 24.18 14.47
C PHE A 67 -9.64 23.11 13.69
N TYR A 68 -9.12 21.89 13.63
CA TYR A 68 -9.74 20.80 12.90
C TYR A 68 -11.02 20.32 13.61
N ARG A 69 -12.12 20.25 12.85
CA ARG A 69 -13.47 20.04 13.39
C ARG A 69 -13.87 18.58 13.54
N HIS A 70 -13.14 17.66 12.93
CA HIS A 70 -13.56 16.25 12.81
C HIS A 70 -12.70 15.28 13.65
N TRP A 71 -12.08 15.78 14.72
CA TRP A 71 -11.29 14.96 15.65
C TRP A 71 -12.08 13.80 16.27
N ASP A 72 -13.39 13.96 16.47
CA ASP A 72 -14.29 12.92 16.97
C ASP A 72 -14.35 11.69 16.03
N VAL A 73 -14.27 11.94 14.72
CA VAL A 73 -14.32 10.90 13.69
C VAL A 73 -12.96 10.24 13.56
N GLU A 74 -11.87 11.02 13.60
CA GLU A 74 -10.51 10.48 13.58
C GLU A 74 -10.28 9.55 14.76
N LEU A 75 -10.68 9.97 15.97
CA LEU A 75 -10.54 9.17 17.18
C LEU A 75 -11.24 7.81 17.06
N ARG A 76 -12.40 7.76 16.40
CA ARG A 76 -13.11 6.50 16.13
C ARG A 76 -12.38 5.62 15.11
N ALA A 77 -11.63 6.21 14.19
CA ALA A 77 -10.84 5.52 13.17
C ALA A 77 -9.47 5.03 13.68
N VAL A 78 -9.04 5.41 14.89
CA VAL A 78 -7.75 5.00 15.47
C VAL A 78 -7.65 3.48 15.66
N LEU A 79 -8.66 2.86 16.28
CA LEU A 79 -8.65 1.42 16.53
C LEU A 79 -8.53 0.58 15.24
N PRO A 80 -9.36 0.80 14.20
CA PRO A 80 -9.19 0.05 12.96
C PRO A 80 -7.87 0.41 12.25
N PHE A 81 -7.37 1.65 12.38
CA PHE A 81 -6.06 2.02 11.85
C PHE A 81 -4.92 1.24 12.52
N LEU A 82 -4.87 1.19 13.86
CA LEU A 82 -3.88 0.41 14.59
C LEU A 82 -3.98 -1.09 14.26
N GLY A 83 -5.20 -1.62 14.17
CA GLY A 83 -5.42 -3.00 13.72
C GLY A 83 -4.85 -3.26 12.32
N SER A 84 -5.02 -2.32 11.39
CA SER A 84 -4.46 -2.42 10.04
C SER A 84 -2.93 -2.33 10.01
N ILE A 85 -2.30 -1.55 10.91
CA ILE A 85 -0.84 -1.52 11.06
C ILE A 85 -0.33 -2.87 11.54
N VAL A 86 -0.93 -3.43 12.59
CA VAL A 86 -0.53 -4.76 13.10
C VAL A 86 -0.68 -5.81 12.02
N PHE A 87 -1.81 -5.81 11.31
CA PHE A 87 -2.04 -6.73 10.19
C PHE A 87 -1.01 -6.59 9.07
N MET A 88 -0.65 -5.34 8.70
CA MET A 88 0.40 -5.06 7.74
C MET A 88 1.76 -5.59 8.20
N LEU A 89 2.16 -5.32 9.45
CA LEU A 89 3.43 -5.78 10.00
C LEU A 89 3.50 -7.31 10.05
N SER A 90 2.40 -7.98 10.40
CA SER A 90 2.29 -9.44 10.31
C SER A 90 2.44 -9.93 8.87
N ALA A 91 1.80 -9.27 7.89
CA ALA A 91 1.95 -9.61 6.48
C ALA A 91 3.38 -9.42 5.96
N PHE A 92 4.10 -8.38 6.41
CA PHE A 92 5.52 -8.21 6.15
C PHE A 92 6.33 -9.38 6.74
N LEU A 93 6.11 -9.72 8.01
CA LEU A 93 6.82 -10.81 8.65
C LEU A 93 6.61 -12.15 7.92
N ILE A 94 5.37 -12.45 7.54
CA ILE A 94 5.02 -13.65 6.76
C ILE A 94 5.75 -13.63 5.41
N GLU A 95 5.74 -12.50 4.69
CA GLU A 95 6.46 -12.40 3.41
C GLU A 95 7.96 -12.67 3.57
N MET A 96 8.61 -12.07 4.56
CA MET A 96 10.06 -12.25 4.77
C MET A 96 10.42 -13.71 5.09
N ILE A 97 9.60 -14.39 5.90
CA ILE A 97 9.78 -15.82 6.21
C ILE A 97 9.57 -16.66 4.94
N SER A 98 8.48 -16.42 4.19
CA SER A 98 8.16 -17.14 2.97
C SER A 98 9.19 -16.95 1.86
N VAL A 99 9.71 -15.73 1.67
CA VAL A 99 10.78 -15.45 0.70
C VAL A 99 12.03 -16.23 1.07
N ARG A 100 12.44 -16.21 2.35
CA ARG A 100 13.61 -16.99 2.80
C ARG A 100 13.38 -18.48 2.59
N PHE A 101 12.22 -18.98 2.97
CA PHE A 101 11.83 -20.39 2.80
C PHE A 101 11.97 -20.83 1.35
N VAL A 102 11.29 -20.18 0.40
CA VAL A 102 11.35 -20.56 -1.03
C VAL A 102 12.76 -20.42 -1.60
N SER A 103 13.53 -19.40 -1.19
CA SER A 103 14.90 -19.19 -1.67
C SER A 103 15.83 -20.35 -1.30
N VAL A 104 15.60 -20.94 -0.13
CA VAL A 104 16.52 -21.90 0.46
C VAL A 104 16.02 -23.35 0.34
N LEU A 105 14.71 -23.53 0.15
CA LEU A 105 14.02 -24.81 -0.01
C LEU A 105 14.70 -25.71 -1.05
N MET A 106 15.00 -25.15 -2.22
CA MET A 106 15.50 -25.93 -3.35
C MET A 106 17.02 -25.96 -3.46
N GLY A 107 17.74 -25.24 -2.59
CA GLY A 107 19.20 -25.18 -2.69
C GLY A 107 19.69 -24.59 -4.02
N LEU A 108 18.88 -23.77 -4.68
CA LEU A 108 19.16 -23.35 -6.05
C LEU A 108 20.37 -22.42 -6.07
N GLN A 109 21.46 -22.92 -6.62
CA GLN A 109 22.53 -22.09 -7.12
C GLN A 109 22.08 -21.57 -8.48
N TRP A 110 21.40 -20.43 -8.48
CA TRP A 110 21.20 -19.66 -9.70
C TRP A 110 22.58 -19.20 -10.14
N HIS A 111 23.18 -19.94 -11.08
CA HIS A 111 24.51 -19.64 -11.58
C HIS A 111 24.39 -18.40 -12.47
N GLY A 112 25.41 -17.53 -12.49
CA GLY A 112 25.47 -16.41 -13.43
C GLY A 112 25.43 -16.81 -14.90
N SER A 113 25.60 -18.10 -15.21
CA SER A 113 25.46 -18.71 -16.54
C SER A 113 24.03 -19.11 -16.91
N ALA A 114 23.10 -19.16 -15.96
CA ALA A 114 21.69 -19.43 -16.26
C ALA A 114 21.06 -18.19 -16.91
N ALA A 115 20.46 -18.35 -18.09
CA ALA A 115 19.73 -17.25 -18.72
C ALA A 115 18.45 -16.95 -17.91
N PRO A 116 18.11 -15.67 -17.64
CA PRO A 116 16.80 -15.34 -17.09
C PRO A 116 15.69 -15.74 -18.07
N LEU A 117 14.45 -15.87 -17.60
CA LEU A 117 13.34 -16.13 -18.52
C LEU A 117 13.23 -14.99 -19.54
N PRO A 118 12.93 -15.32 -20.81
CA PRO A 118 12.71 -14.30 -21.82
C PRO A 118 11.45 -13.48 -21.47
N ASP A 119 11.57 -12.16 -21.54
CA ASP A 119 10.45 -11.23 -21.40
C ASP A 119 10.27 -10.43 -22.69
N THR A 120 9.27 -10.81 -23.48
CA THR A 120 8.94 -10.14 -24.74
C THR A 120 8.48 -8.70 -24.53
N GLY A 121 7.87 -8.38 -23.37
CA GLY A 121 7.49 -7.01 -23.03
C GLY A 121 8.70 -6.11 -22.79
N GLN A 122 9.74 -6.64 -22.12
CA GLN A 122 11.02 -5.94 -22.00
C GLN A 122 11.63 -5.68 -23.39
N TRP A 123 11.66 -6.69 -24.26
CA TRP A 123 12.24 -6.55 -25.61
C TRP A 123 11.49 -5.52 -26.44
N LEU A 124 10.16 -5.47 -26.33
CA LEU A 124 9.35 -4.44 -26.99
C LEU A 124 9.73 -3.03 -26.50
N LEU A 125 9.87 -2.82 -25.18
CA LEU A 125 10.29 -1.53 -24.63
C LEU A 125 11.69 -1.12 -25.09
N LEU A 126 12.61 -2.08 -25.20
CA LEU A 126 13.96 -1.83 -25.70
C LEU A 126 13.96 -1.50 -27.20
N ALA A 127 13.20 -2.24 -28.01
CA ALA A 127 13.04 -1.97 -29.44
C ALA A 127 12.41 -0.60 -29.71
N LEU A 128 11.46 -0.17 -28.86
CA LEU A 128 10.86 1.16 -28.93
C LEU A 128 11.90 2.27 -28.64
N ASN A 129 12.84 2.05 -27.74
CA ASN A 129 13.90 3.04 -27.46
C ASN A 129 14.79 3.32 -28.67
N GLU A 130 14.97 2.36 -29.57
CA GLU A 130 15.74 2.56 -30.81
C GLU A 130 14.99 3.40 -31.84
N LYS A 131 13.66 3.47 -31.72
CA LYS A 131 12.78 4.18 -32.67
C LYS A 131 12.31 5.54 -32.17
N LEU A 132 12.31 5.76 -30.86
CA LEU A 132 11.83 6.99 -30.24
C LEU A 132 12.90 8.09 -30.24
N PRO A 133 12.49 9.38 -30.23
CA PRO A 133 13.43 10.50 -30.08
C PRO A 133 14.23 10.41 -28.78
N GLY A 134 15.50 10.79 -28.81
CA GLY A 134 16.41 10.72 -27.65
C GLY A 134 15.84 11.38 -26.38
N SER A 135 15.19 12.53 -26.52
CA SER A 135 14.53 13.22 -25.40
C SER A 135 13.41 12.42 -24.73
N VAL A 136 12.64 11.66 -25.52
CA VAL A 136 11.58 10.77 -24.99
C VAL A 136 12.20 9.59 -24.28
N VAL A 137 13.25 9.00 -24.85
CA VAL A 137 13.99 7.90 -24.25
C VAL A 137 14.64 8.33 -22.93
N ASP A 138 15.21 9.53 -22.86
CA ASP A 138 15.80 10.09 -21.65
C ASP A 138 14.73 10.35 -20.57
N LEU A 139 13.54 10.79 -20.94
CA LEU A 139 12.41 10.92 -20.01
C LEU A 139 11.95 9.55 -19.47
N LEU A 140 11.86 8.54 -20.33
CA LEU A 140 11.55 7.15 -19.95
C LEU A 140 12.71 6.50 -19.13
N ARG A 141 13.91 7.08 -19.15
CA ARG A 141 15.07 6.70 -18.33
C ARG A 141 15.15 7.42 -17.00
N ALA A 142 14.59 8.63 -16.93
CA ALA A 142 14.73 9.50 -15.79
C ALA A 142 14.13 8.87 -14.53
N HIS A 143 14.79 9.08 -13.39
CA HIS A 143 14.30 8.64 -12.08
C HIS A 143 13.25 9.64 -11.56
N VAL A 144 12.14 9.78 -12.28
CA VAL A 144 11.10 10.80 -12.01
C VAL A 144 10.37 10.50 -10.70
N ILE A 145 10.04 9.23 -10.47
CA ILE A 145 9.34 8.81 -9.26
C ILE A 145 9.85 7.45 -8.80
N THR A 146 9.88 7.26 -7.49
CA THR A 146 10.33 6.03 -6.83
C THR A 146 9.30 5.61 -5.78
N LEU A 147 9.49 4.44 -5.16
CA LEU A 147 8.58 3.93 -4.13
C LEU A 147 8.33 4.93 -2.99
N HIS A 148 9.38 5.60 -2.50
CA HIS A 148 9.24 6.52 -1.38
C HIS A 148 8.30 7.67 -1.75
N HIS A 149 8.35 8.17 -2.98
CA HIS A 149 7.44 9.21 -3.45
C HIS A 149 5.97 8.78 -3.37
N TYR A 150 5.64 7.55 -3.79
CA TYR A 150 4.26 7.05 -3.68
C TYR A 150 3.78 6.95 -2.23
N LEU A 151 4.67 6.56 -1.31
CA LEU A 151 4.36 6.53 0.11
C LEU A 151 4.13 7.94 0.66
N MET A 152 4.97 8.90 0.26
CA MET A 152 4.84 10.29 0.68
C MET A 152 3.60 10.97 0.10
N LEU A 153 3.28 10.74 -1.18
CA LEU A 153 2.03 11.19 -1.78
C LEU A 153 0.80 10.65 -1.05
N PHE A 154 0.87 9.41 -0.58
CA PHE A 154 -0.18 8.82 0.25
C PHE A 154 -0.25 9.44 1.65
N MET A 155 0.89 9.70 2.32
CA MET A 155 0.92 10.40 3.60
C MET A 155 0.35 11.83 3.48
N MET A 156 0.74 12.56 2.43
CA MET A 156 0.21 13.89 2.12
C MET A 156 -1.31 13.85 1.90
N LEU A 157 -1.82 12.79 1.26
CA LEU A 157 -3.26 12.56 1.09
C LEU A 157 -3.96 12.48 2.46
N GLY A 158 -3.41 11.73 3.42
CA GLY A 158 -3.94 11.62 4.78
C GLY A 158 -3.97 12.97 5.52
N PHE A 159 -2.89 13.74 5.45
CA PHE A 159 -2.80 15.07 6.10
C PHE A 159 -3.66 16.14 5.43
N SER A 160 -4.00 15.97 4.15
CA SER A 160 -4.83 16.93 3.43
C SER A 160 -6.25 17.08 3.98
N VAL A 161 -6.69 16.12 4.81
CA VAL A 161 -7.95 16.22 5.55
C VAL A 161 -7.94 17.39 6.53
N LEU A 162 -6.79 17.76 7.11
CA LEU A 162 -6.67 18.94 7.99
C LEU A 162 -7.02 20.25 7.26
N PHE A 163 -6.81 20.27 5.94
CA PHE A 163 -7.07 21.42 5.07
C PHE A 163 -8.46 21.35 4.41
N ASP A 164 -9.32 20.43 4.83
CA ASP A 164 -10.66 20.19 4.26
C ASP A 164 -10.64 19.85 2.75
N CYS A 165 -9.50 19.36 2.25
CA CYS A 165 -9.31 19.06 0.84
C CYS A 165 -9.87 17.67 0.46
N ILE A 166 -9.89 16.72 1.40
CA ILE A 166 -10.57 15.41 1.28
C ILE A 166 -11.61 15.28 2.39
N LYS A 167 -12.62 14.44 2.15
CA LYS A 167 -13.60 14.03 3.17
C LYS A 167 -12.90 13.29 4.32
N ALA A 168 -13.09 13.77 5.55
CA ALA A 168 -12.69 13.09 6.78
C ALA A 168 -13.39 11.73 6.95
N PRO A 169 -12.76 10.72 7.60
CA PRO A 169 -11.53 10.83 8.42
C PRO A 169 -10.20 10.44 7.72
N GLY A 170 -9.13 11.22 7.86
CA GLY A 170 -7.82 10.88 7.27
C GLY A 170 -7.27 9.52 7.71
N LEU A 171 -7.50 9.12 8.96
CA LEU A 171 -7.08 7.80 9.45
C LEU A 171 -7.86 6.65 8.83
N GLY A 172 -9.09 6.87 8.35
CA GLY A 172 -9.86 5.79 7.72
C GLY A 172 -9.37 5.47 6.30
N ILE A 173 -8.93 6.47 5.53
CA ILE A 173 -8.38 6.22 4.18
C ILE A 173 -7.05 5.52 4.34
N ALA A 174 -6.29 5.88 5.39
CA ALA A 174 -5.08 5.18 5.73
C ALA A 174 -5.32 3.74 6.20
N THR A 175 -6.36 3.51 6.99
CA THR A 175 -6.80 2.16 7.37
C THR A 175 -7.08 1.31 6.15
N ARG A 176 -7.88 1.81 5.20
CA ARG A 176 -8.20 1.07 3.96
C ARG A 176 -6.94 0.80 3.15
N TYR A 177 -6.07 1.78 3.00
CA TYR A 177 -4.83 1.63 2.25
C TYR A 177 -3.93 0.55 2.85
N MET A 178 -3.67 0.62 4.17
CA MET A 178 -2.86 -0.37 4.88
C MET A 178 -3.48 -1.75 4.85
N PHE A 179 -4.79 -1.86 5.09
CA PHE A 179 -5.48 -3.15 5.01
C PHE A 179 -5.40 -3.76 3.60
N THR A 180 -5.69 -2.96 2.57
CA THR A 180 -5.67 -3.42 1.17
C THR A 180 -4.28 -3.85 0.74
N MET A 181 -3.26 -3.09 1.12
CA MET A 181 -1.87 -3.46 0.84
C MET A 181 -1.47 -4.73 1.60
N ALA A 182 -1.91 -4.93 2.83
CA ALA A 182 -1.63 -6.15 3.59
C ALA A 182 -2.28 -7.38 2.93
N VAL A 183 -3.54 -7.28 2.50
CA VAL A 183 -4.21 -8.35 1.73
C VAL A 183 -3.48 -8.64 0.43
N GLY A 184 -3.07 -7.60 -0.31
CA GLY A 184 -2.26 -7.77 -1.53
C GLY A 184 -0.97 -8.52 -1.22
N ARG A 185 -0.21 -8.09 -0.23
CA ARG A 185 1.03 -8.78 0.19
C ARG A 185 0.79 -10.25 0.54
N LEU A 186 -0.28 -10.58 1.26
CA LEU A 186 -0.61 -11.98 1.57
C LEU A 186 -0.96 -12.81 0.32
N LEU A 187 -1.74 -12.25 -0.62
CA LEU A 187 -2.04 -12.92 -1.89
C LEU A 187 -0.77 -13.13 -2.72
N ARG A 188 0.12 -12.14 -2.72
CA ARG A 188 1.43 -12.19 -3.36
C ARG A 188 2.30 -13.29 -2.77
N VAL A 189 2.29 -13.45 -1.44
CA VAL A 189 3.01 -14.53 -0.74
C VAL A 189 2.39 -15.89 -1.01
N ALA A 190 1.05 -16.03 -0.94
CA ALA A 190 0.38 -17.30 -1.17
C ALA A 190 0.65 -17.85 -2.58
N THR A 191 0.61 -16.96 -3.57
CA THR A 191 0.93 -17.31 -4.97
C THR A 191 2.41 -17.63 -5.16
N PHE A 192 3.31 -16.90 -4.51
CA PHE A 192 4.75 -17.17 -4.56
C PHE A 192 5.17 -18.47 -3.85
N VAL A 193 4.65 -18.76 -2.66
CA VAL A 193 4.97 -20.03 -1.97
C VAL A 193 4.46 -21.24 -2.77
N GLY A 194 3.35 -21.07 -3.50
CA GLY A 194 2.82 -22.09 -4.40
C GLY A 194 3.59 -22.27 -5.71
N THR A 195 4.54 -21.41 -6.07
CA THR A 195 5.29 -21.53 -7.34
C THR A 195 6.69 -20.94 -7.23
N ILE A 196 7.70 -21.77 -7.50
CA ILE A 196 9.10 -21.34 -7.53
C ILE A 196 9.41 -20.82 -8.93
N LEU A 197 9.27 -19.50 -9.13
CA LEU A 197 9.67 -18.87 -10.39
C LEU A 197 11.08 -18.30 -10.31
N PRO A 198 11.86 -18.44 -11.40
CA PRO A 198 13.13 -17.75 -11.58
C PRO A 198 13.04 -16.24 -11.47
N SER A 199 13.91 -15.64 -10.64
CA SER A 199 14.19 -14.21 -10.73
C SER A 199 14.82 -13.84 -12.08
N ALA A 200 14.53 -12.64 -12.55
CA ALA A 200 15.13 -12.06 -13.75
C ALA A 200 16.65 -11.81 -13.65
N ARG A 201 17.25 -11.97 -12.46
CA ARG A 201 18.69 -11.73 -12.21
C ARG A 201 19.43 -13.02 -11.88
N PRO A 202 20.34 -13.50 -12.76
CA PRO A 202 20.88 -14.85 -12.62
C PRO A 202 21.94 -15.03 -11.53
N TRP A 203 22.64 -13.98 -11.08
CA TRP A 203 23.62 -14.05 -9.99
C TRP A 203 23.06 -13.70 -8.61
N CYS A 204 21.76 -13.47 -8.51
CA CYS A 204 21.18 -12.79 -7.37
C CYS A 204 21.14 -13.69 -6.12
N ALA A 205 20.75 -14.96 -6.29
CA ALA A 205 20.61 -15.89 -5.17
C ALA A 205 21.95 -16.12 -4.43
N ALA A 206 23.02 -16.41 -5.16
CA ALA A 206 24.37 -16.61 -4.60
C ALA A 206 25.00 -15.33 -4.01
N GLY A 207 24.68 -14.15 -4.56
CA GLY A 207 25.16 -12.88 -4.04
C GLY A 207 24.48 -12.43 -2.74
N ARG A 208 23.26 -12.92 -2.47
CA ARG A 208 22.43 -12.47 -1.35
C ARG A 208 22.29 -13.51 -0.23
N TYR A 209 22.29 -14.79 -0.59
CA TYR A 209 22.09 -15.90 0.33
C TYR A 209 23.23 -16.92 0.17
N GLN A 210 23.69 -17.46 1.30
CA GLN A 210 24.52 -18.65 1.29
C GLN A 210 23.59 -19.85 1.16
N ILE A 211 23.43 -20.35 -0.06
CA ILE A 211 22.50 -21.44 -0.37
C ILE A 211 23.31 -22.73 -0.55
N PRO A 212 23.01 -23.79 0.22
CA PRO A 212 23.60 -25.11 -0.01
C PRO A 212 23.23 -25.63 -1.40
N GLY A 213 24.12 -26.38 -2.06
CA GLY A 213 23.92 -26.89 -3.42
C GLY A 213 22.91 -28.05 -3.56
N HIS A 214 22.04 -28.26 -2.57
CA HIS A 214 21.08 -29.36 -2.52
C HIS A 214 19.73 -28.95 -1.91
N PRO A 215 18.60 -29.53 -2.35
CA PRO A 215 17.28 -29.26 -1.78
C PRO A 215 17.20 -29.65 -0.31
N HIS A 216 16.26 -29.04 0.43
CA HIS A 216 15.99 -29.39 1.82
C HIS A 216 15.59 -30.88 1.94
N PRO A 217 16.05 -31.64 2.97
CA PRO A 217 15.78 -33.08 3.11
C PRO A 217 14.33 -33.52 2.84
N TRP A 218 13.34 -32.86 3.47
CA TRP A 218 11.92 -33.17 3.22
C TRP A 218 11.48 -32.91 1.77
N ALA A 219 12.05 -31.89 1.10
CA ALA A 219 11.70 -31.52 -0.26
C ALA A 219 12.36 -32.45 -1.30
N GLN A 220 13.53 -33.03 -0.98
CA GLN A 220 14.22 -33.99 -1.86
C GLN A 220 13.32 -35.17 -2.23
N LYS A 221 12.57 -35.68 -1.25
CA LYS A 221 11.61 -36.78 -1.42
C LYS A 221 10.68 -36.52 -2.61
N TYR A 222 10.19 -35.29 -2.72
CA TYR A 222 9.23 -34.87 -3.74
C TYR A 222 9.89 -34.31 -5.00
N TYR A 223 11.04 -33.65 -4.91
CA TYR A 223 11.66 -32.99 -6.06
C TYR A 223 12.48 -33.94 -6.93
N VAL A 224 13.31 -34.79 -6.31
CA VAL A 224 14.27 -35.64 -7.04
C VAL A 224 13.57 -36.57 -8.05
N PRO A 225 12.45 -37.25 -7.71
CA PRO A 225 11.68 -38.03 -8.69
C PRO A 225 11.24 -37.24 -9.93
N TYR A 226 10.80 -35.99 -9.74
CA TYR A 226 10.30 -35.13 -10.82
C TYR A 226 11.41 -34.63 -11.76
N ALA A 227 12.65 -34.58 -11.28
CA ALA A 227 13.78 -34.08 -12.07
C ALA A 227 14.46 -35.17 -12.92
N SER A 228 14.33 -36.46 -12.57
CA SER A 228 15.15 -37.53 -13.14
C SER A 228 14.41 -38.60 -13.95
N ASP A 229 13.12 -38.89 -13.69
CA ASP A 229 12.43 -40.01 -14.35
C ASP A 229 10.90 -39.83 -14.46
N SER A 230 10.37 -39.99 -15.67
CA SER A 230 8.93 -39.97 -15.97
C SER A 230 8.12 -41.08 -15.27
N HIS A 231 8.72 -42.24 -15.00
CA HIS A 231 8.05 -43.34 -14.29
C HIS A 231 7.90 -43.03 -12.79
N ALA A 232 8.88 -42.34 -12.21
CA ALA A 232 8.85 -41.89 -10.82
C ALA A 232 7.76 -40.83 -10.58
N ILE A 233 7.48 -39.98 -11.59
CA ILE A 233 6.35 -39.02 -11.54
C ILE A 233 5.01 -39.76 -11.42
N ARG A 234 4.77 -40.79 -12.24
CA ARG A 234 3.53 -41.58 -12.18
C ARG A 234 3.38 -42.29 -10.83
N ALA A 235 4.46 -42.87 -10.30
CA ALA A 235 4.43 -43.53 -9.01
C ALA A 235 4.06 -42.56 -7.86
N VAL A 236 4.57 -41.33 -7.86
CA VAL A 236 4.20 -40.32 -6.85
C VAL A 236 2.73 -39.90 -6.98
N ILE A 237 2.22 -39.74 -8.20
CA ILE A 237 0.82 -39.35 -8.44
C ILE A 237 -0.15 -40.48 -8.06
N ASP A 238 0.19 -41.73 -8.39
CA ASP A 238 -0.72 -42.88 -8.17
C ASP A 238 -0.74 -43.33 -6.70
N THR A 239 0.32 -43.09 -5.95
CA THR A 239 0.46 -43.57 -4.56
C THR A 239 0.43 -42.46 -3.51
N ASP A 240 0.45 -41.19 -3.90
CA ASP A 240 0.62 -40.00 -3.04
C ASP A 240 1.82 -40.10 -2.06
N MET A 241 2.76 -41.00 -2.34
CA MET A 241 3.93 -41.24 -1.50
C MET A 241 5.19 -41.01 -2.29
N ALA A 242 6.04 -40.14 -1.75
CA ALA A 242 7.35 -39.90 -2.30
C ALA A 242 8.28 -41.11 -1.99
N TYR A 243 8.91 -41.67 -3.02
CA TYR A 243 9.67 -42.94 -2.92
C TYR A 243 11.19 -42.76 -2.95
N ALA A 244 11.71 -41.57 -3.27
CA ALA A 244 13.14 -41.36 -3.36
C ALA A 244 13.82 -41.41 -1.98
N ASP A 245 14.89 -42.21 -1.88
CA ASP A 245 15.83 -42.15 -0.76
C ASP A 245 16.48 -40.76 -0.71
N VAL A 246 16.43 -40.13 0.46
CA VAL A 246 17.11 -38.86 0.72
C VAL A 246 18.60 -39.11 0.57
N GLN A 247 19.25 -38.46 -0.40
CA GLN A 247 20.69 -38.60 -0.58
C GLN A 247 21.39 -38.11 0.69
N ALA A 248 22.44 -38.83 1.11
CA ALA A 248 23.24 -38.45 2.27
C ALA A 248 24.06 -37.19 1.93
N TYR A 249 23.53 -36.04 2.30
CA TYR A 249 24.22 -34.75 2.24
C TYR A 249 24.93 -34.45 3.57
N PRO A 250 25.97 -33.59 3.59
CA PRO A 250 26.66 -33.21 4.82
C PRO A 250 25.70 -32.63 5.87
N ASP A 251 26.01 -32.85 7.15
CA ASP A 251 25.24 -32.28 8.26
C ASP A 251 25.13 -30.75 8.12
N GLU A 252 23.90 -30.25 8.19
CA GLU A 252 23.61 -28.83 8.05
C GLU A 252 23.80 -28.09 9.38
N TYR A 253 24.14 -26.80 9.29
CA TYR A 253 24.30 -25.96 10.46
C TYR A 253 22.95 -25.75 11.17
N SER A 254 22.85 -26.21 12.43
CA SER A 254 21.66 -26.08 13.25
C SER A 254 21.95 -25.28 14.52
N PRO A 255 21.62 -23.98 14.57
CA PRO A 255 21.77 -23.16 15.76
C PRO A 255 20.64 -23.43 16.77
N ASP A 256 20.96 -23.41 18.06
CA ASP A 256 19.94 -23.45 19.10
C ASP A 256 19.32 -22.07 19.32
N TRP A 257 18.10 -21.88 18.81
CA TRP A 257 17.28 -20.67 19.02
C TRP A 257 16.22 -20.86 20.12
N GLY A 258 16.37 -21.89 20.98
CA GLY A 258 15.43 -22.23 22.02
C GLY A 258 14.04 -22.56 21.47
N ARG A 259 13.01 -21.81 21.87
CA ARG A 259 11.62 -22.04 21.42
C ARG A 259 11.41 -21.82 19.92
N MET A 260 12.32 -21.11 19.26
CA MET A 260 12.24 -20.82 17.82
C MET A 260 13.08 -21.78 16.98
N SER A 261 13.69 -22.82 17.57
CA SER A 261 14.51 -23.79 16.83
C SER A 261 13.74 -24.56 15.75
N PHE A 262 12.40 -24.63 15.82
CA PHE A 262 11.59 -25.18 14.72
C PHE A 262 11.70 -24.36 13.42
N LEU A 263 12.12 -23.09 13.49
CA LEU A 263 12.34 -22.26 12.31
C LEU A 263 13.62 -22.65 11.57
N VAL A 264 14.50 -23.48 12.14
CA VAL A 264 15.74 -23.91 11.49
C VAL A 264 15.42 -24.65 10.18
N ASP A 265 14.44 -25.55 10.19
CA ASP A 265 14.01 -26.30 9.00
C ASP A 265 13.30 -25.42 7.94
N ILE A 266 12.79 -24.25 8.36
CA ILE A 266 12.08 -23.32 7.47
C ILE A 266 13.04 -22.27 6.89
N LEU A 267 13.94 -21.73 7.70
CA LEU A 267 14.83 -20.63 7.34
C LEU A 267 16.22 -21.11 6.89
N ARG A 268 16.61 -22.34 7.26
CA ARG A 268 17.86 -23.05 6.94
C ARG A 268 19.08 -22.12 7.01
N PRO A 269 19.56 -21.82 8.23
CA PRO A 269 20.64 -20.87 8.49
C PRO A 269 22.01 -21.41 8.05
N THR A 270 22.95 -20.50 7.80
CA THR A 270 24.35 -20.85 7.53
C THR A 270 25.31 -20.23 8.57
N PRO A 271 26.52 -20.80 8.77
CA PRO A 271 27.43 -20.42 9.85
C PRO A 271 27.83 -18.92 9.89
N GLY A 272 27.67 -18.18 8.79
CA GLY A 272 28.02 -16.75 8.69
C GLY A 272 26.86 -15.76 8.88
N GLU A 273 25.65 -16.22 9.22
CA GLU A 273 24.44 -15.37 9.21
C GLU A 273 24.04 -14.76 10.57
N GLY A 274 24.82 -15.02 11.62
CA GLY A 274 24.65 -14.46 12.96
C GLY A 274 23.82 -15.35 13.90
N PRO A 275 23.78 -15.01 15.20
CA PRO A 275 23.30 -15.93 16.24
C PRO A 275 21.77 -16.04 16.36
N ALA A 276 21.00 -15.12 15.77
CA ALA A 276 19.54 -15.09 15.93
C ALA A 276 18.76 -15.12 14.61
N TRP A 277 17.64 -15.84 14.61
CA TRP A 277 16.78 -16.06 13.43
C TRP A 277 16.36 -14.77 12.70
N TYR A 278 16.12 -13.67 13.43
CA TYR A 278 15.66 -12.41 12.83
C TYR A 278 16.75 -11.70 12.01
N HIS A 279 18.04 -12.03 12.19
CA HIS A 279 19.10 -11.52 11.31
C HIS A 279 18.96 -12.06 9.88
N LEU A 280 18.43 -13.27 9.71
CA LEU A 280 18.13 -13.86 8.41
C LEU A 280 17.05 -13.07 7.69
N LEU A 281 16.06 -12.57 8.45
CA LEU A 281 14.98 -11.77 7.88
C LEU A 281 15.49 -10.43 7.35
N LYS A 282 16.53 -9.82 7.91
CA LYS A 282 17.12 -8.59 7.33
C LYS A 282 17.68 -8.82 5.92
N LYS A 283 18.11 -10.05 5.61
CA LYS A 283 18.59 -10.43 4.27
C LYS A 283 17.45 -10.82 3.33
N ALA A 284 16.27 -11.16 3.86
CA ALA A 284 15.11 -11.68 3.11
C ALA A 284 14.28 -10.60 2.37
N SER A 285 14.88 -9.50 1.90
CA SER A 285 14.16 -8.60 0.98
C SER A 285 14.02 -9.28 -0.39
N GLY A 286 12.88 -9.11 -1.05
CA GLY A 286 12.51 -9.75 -2.32
C GLY A 286 13.31 -9.29 -3.55
N GLY A 287 14.64 -9.29 -3.48
CA GLY A 287 15.51 -8.92 -4.59
C GLY A 287 15.68 -10.03 -5.62
N CYS A 288 16.02 -11.24 -5.16
CA CYS A 288 16.51 -12.34 -6.01
C CYS A 288 15.53 -13.48 -6.19
N ASN A 289 14.38 -13.38 -5.55
CA ASN A 289 13.21 -14.16 -5.81
C ASN A 289 12.10 -13.15 -5.94
N ASP A 290 11.44 -13.21 -7.09
CA ASP A 290 10.33 -12.33 -7.34
C ASP A 290 9.04 -13.05 -6.98
N LEU A 291 8.18 -12.34 -6.27
CA LEU A 291 6.85 -12.84 -6.04
C LEU A 291 6.01 -12.55 -7.28
N MET A 292 4.96 -13.32 -7.54
CA MET A 292 4.18 -13.32 -8.80
C MET A 292 3.68 -11.96 -9.32
N TYR A 293 3.75 -10.90 -8.52
CA TYR A 293 3.56 -9.54 -9.01
C TYR A 293 4.34 -8.52 -8.19
N SER A 294 4.61 -7.35 -8.75
CA SER A 294 5.48 -6.36 -8.12
C SER A 294 4.82 -5.68 -6.91
N GLY A 295 5.52 -5.69 -5.76
CA GLY A 295 5.12 -4.94 -4.57
C GLY A 295 5.22 -3.42 -4.78
N HIS A 296 6.22 -2.95 -5.52
CA HIS A 296 6.38 -1.54 -5.88
C HIS A 296 5.19 -1.03 -6.67
N MET A 297 4.78 -1.81 -7.68
CA MET A 297 3.62 -1.49 -8.49
C MET A 297 2.31 -1.56 -7.70
N LEU A 298 2.17 -2.51 -6.76
CA LEU A 298 1.02 -2.55 -5.88
C LEU A 298 0.89 -1.25 -5.06
N VAL A 299 1.98 -0.77 -4.45
CA VAL A 299 1.98 0.51 -3.70
C VAL A 299 1.62 1.67 -4.62
N ALA A 300 2.24 1.76 -5.79
CA ALA A 300 1.99 2.81 -6.78
C ALA A 300 0.52 2.86 -7.22
N VAL A 301 -0.07 1.71 -7.52
CA VAL A 301 -1.46 1.56 -7.97
C VAL A 301 -2.43 1.89 -6.84
N LEU A 302 -2.20 1.42 -5.62
CA LEU A 302 -3.04 1.76 -4.47
C LEU A 302 -2.99 3.27 -4.18
N THR A 303 -1.82 3.90 -4.33
CA THR A 303 -1.70 5.36 -4.21
C THR A 303 -2.48 6.06 -5.31
N ALA A 304 -2.35 5.63 -6.57
CA ALA A 304 -3.12 6.20 -7.68
C ALA A 304 -4.63 6.05 -7.49
N MET A 305 -5.09 4.90 -6.99
CA MET A 305 -6.50 4.66 -6.67
C MET A 305 -7.00 5.57 -5.54
N ALA A 306 -6.22 5.70 -4.46
CA ALA A 306 -6.55 6.59 -3.34
C ALA A 306 -6.67 8.05 -3.81
N TRP A 307 -5.74 8.51 -4.65
CA TRP A 307 -5.77 9.84 -5.23
C TRP A 307 -6.92 10.05 -6.23
N THR A 308 -7.25 9.03 -7.02
CA THR A 308 -8.38 9.07 -7.96
C THR A 308 -9.71 9.21 -7.21
N GLU A 309 -9.86 8.50 -6.09
CA GLU A 309 -11.06 8.58 -5.25
C GLU A 309 -11.16 9.92 -4.49
N ALA A 310 -10.02 10.53 -4.15
CA ALA A 310 -9.95 11.77 -3.39
C ALA A 310 -10.01 13.06 -4.24
N TYR A 311 -9.25 13.13 -5.34
CA TYR A 311 -8.96 14.34 -6.13
C TYR A 311 -9.20 14.14 -7.63
N GLY A 312 -10.22 13.35 -8.01
CA GLY A 312 -10.52 13.04 -9.42
C GLY A 312 -10.39 14.23 -10.39
N GLY A 313 -9.90 13.98 -11.60
CA GLY A 313 -9.60 15.01 -12.60
C GLY A 313 -8.22 14.82 -13.25
N TRP A 314 -7.64 15.88 -13.83
CA TRP A 314 -6.36 15.83 -14.55
C TRP A 314 -5.16 15.39 -13.69
N ILE A 315 -5.19 15.67 -12.39
CA ILE A 315 -4.13 15.27 -11.45
C ILE A 315 -4.13 13.74 -11.25
N SER A 316 -5.31 13.11 -11.17
CA SER A 316 -5.41 11.65 -11.13
C SER A 316 -4.80 11.04 -12.41
N VAL A 317 -5.08 11.64 -13.57
CA VAL A 317 -4.48 11.22 -14.85
C VAL A 317 -2.95 11.33 -14.80
N ALA A 318 -2.40 12.42 -14.25
CA ALA A 318 -0.95 12.59 -14.08
C ALA A 318 -0.34 11.51 -13.18
N ILE A 319 -0.99 11.15 -12.07
CA ILE A 319 -0.52 10.07 -11.18
C ILE A 319 -0.55 8.71 -11.90
N TRP A 320 -1.57 8.45 -12.72
CA TRP A 320 -1.60 7.23 -13.55
C TRP A 320 -0.48 7.19 -14.60
N PHE A 321 -0.11 8.34 -15.18
CA PHE A 321 1.08 8.41 -16.02
C PHE A 321 2.37 8.10 -15.25
N LEU A 322 2.48 8.56 -14.00
CA LEU A 322 3.61 8.21 -13.14
C LEU A 322 3.66 6.71 -12.84
N VAL A 323 2.50 6.07 -12.62
CA VAL A 323 2.41 4.61 -12.46
C VAL A 323 2.88 3.88 -13.72
N LEU A 324 2.44 4.33 -14.91
CA LEU A 324 2.88 3.74 -16.19
C LEU A 324 4.38 3.91 -16.41
N HIS A 325 4.91 5.09 -16.09
CA HIS A 325 6.36 5.37 -16.13
C HIS A 325 7.13 4.45 -15.18
N SER A 326 6.64 4.26 -13.95
CA SER A 326 7.23 3.32 -12.99
C SER A 326 7.19 1.89 -13.53
N ALA A 327 6.05 1.41 -14.03
CA ALA A 327 5.91 0.07 -14.60
C ALA A 327 6.90 -0.17 -15.75
N GLN A 328 6.99 0.78 -16.68
CA GLN A 328 7.92 0.71 -17.80
C GLN A 328 9.37 0.61 -17.32
N ARG A 329 9.75 1.35 -16.28
CA ARG A 329 11.10 1.35 -15.73
C ARG A 329 11.43 0.04 -15.02
N GLU A 330 10.52 -0.46 -14.17
CA GLU A 330 10.67 -1.74 -13.45
C GLU A 330 10.90 -2.92 -14.42
N VAL A 331 10.14 -2.97 -15.52
CA VAL A 331 10.31 -3.99 -16.57
C VAL A 331 11.65 -3.81 -17.29
N ARG A 332 11.95 -2.57 -17.69
CA ARG A 332 13.13 -2.30 -18.52
C ARG A 332 14.43 -2.58 -17.79
N GLU A 333 14.53 -2.18 -16.52
CA GLU A 333 15.72 -2.35 -15.67
C GLU A 333 15.84 -3.77 -15.07
N ARG A 334 14.95 -4.69 -15.46
CA ARG A 334 14.89 -6.08 -14.96
C ARG A 334 14.79 -6.13 -13.44
N HIS A 335 13.91 -5.31 -12.89
CA HIS A 335 13.50 -5.43 -11.50
C HIS A 335 12.35 -6.43 -11.36
N HIS A 336 11.43 -6.44 -12.33
CA HIS A 336 10.26 -7.33 -12.39
C HIS A 336 9.98 -7.73 -13.85
N TYR A 337 9.31 -8.86 -14.08
CA TYR A 337 8.81 -9.19 -15.41
C TYR A 337 7.63 -8.29 -15.80
N THR A 338 7.37 -8.17 -17.11
CA THR A 338 6.20 -7.44 -17.63
C THR A 338 4.90 -7.97 -17.02
N VAL A 339 4.77 -9.29 -16.88
CA VAL A 339 3.60 -9.92 -16.27
C VAL A 339 3.43 -9.46 -14.82
N ASP A 340 4.51 -9.36 -14.03
CA ASP A 340 4.45 -8.96 -12.63
C ASP A 340 3.93 -7.53 -12.45
N CYS A 341 4.30 -6.63 -13.38
CA CYS A 341 3.84 -5.24 -13.37
C CYS A 341 2.38 -5.14 -13.81
N VAL A 342 1.98 -5.82 -14.89
CA VAL A 342 0.59 -5.84 -15.37
C VAL A 342 -0.33 -6.47 -14.32
N VAL A 343 0.12 -7.57 -13.70
CA VAL A 343 -0.60 -8.25 -12.62
C VAL A 343 -0.81 -7.34 -11.43
N ALA A 344 0.23 -6.67 -10.97
CA ALA A 344 0.13 -5.74 -9.85
C ALA A 344 -0.89 -4.61 -10.13
N ILE A 345 -0.97 -4.11 -11.37
CA ILE A 345 -1.95 -3.08 -11.76
C ILE A 345 -3.37 -3.59 -11.64
N TYR A 346 -3.71 -4.74 -12.26
CA TYR A 346 -5.08 -5.22 -12.20
C TYR A 346 -5.46 -5.69 -10.79
N VAL A 347 -4.56 -6.40 -10.08
CA VAL A 347 -4.80 -6.87 -8.72
C VAL A 347 -4.98 -5.67 -7.80
N GLY A 348 -4.14 -4.65 -7.90
CA GLY A 348 -4.25 -3.43 -7.09
C GLY A 348 -5.60 -2.71 -7.27
N ILE A 349 -6.07 -2.57 -8.51
CA ILE A 349 -7.38 -1.98 -8.81
C ILE A 349 -8.51 -2.84 -8.23
N LEU A 350 -8.48 -4.16 -8.46
CA LEU A 350 -9.50 -5.08 -7.96
C LEU A 350 -9.56 -5.11 -6.44
N LEU A 351 -8.40 -5.20 -5.77
CA LEU A 351 -8.30 -5.17 -4.33
C LEU A 351 -8.85 -3.87 -3.76
N TRP A 352 -8.46 -2.72 -4.34
CA TRP A 352 -8.99 -1.42 -3.90
C TRP A 352 -10.51 -1.36 -4.04
N ARG A 353 -11.06 -1.85 -5.15
CA ARG A 353 -12.51 -1.91 -5.35
C ARG A 353 -13.19 -2.88 -4.40
N MET A 354 -12.58 -4.03 -4.11
CA MET A 354 -13.11 -5.03 -3.19
C MET A 354 -13.15 -4.51 -1.75
N THR A 355 -12.13 -3.75 -1.31
CA THR A 355 -12.04 -3.21 0.05
C THR A 355 -12.79 -1.90 0.27
N TRP A 356 -13.67 -1.50 -0.66
CA TRP A 356 -14.43 -0.25 -0.60
C TRP A 356 -15.24 -0.08 0.70
N PHE A 357 -15.73 -1.19 1.27
CA PHE A 357 -16.58 -1.20 2.45
C PHE A 357 -15.89 -0.66 3.72
N ILE A 358 -14.56 -0.75 3.80
CA ILE A 358 -13.76 -0.31 4.98
C ILE A 358 -13.82 1.21 5.16
N TRP A 359 -13.90 1.95 4.05
CA TRP A 359 -14.01 3.41 4.03
C TRP A 359 -15.47 3.88 3.99
N SER A 360 -16.34 3.14 3.30
CA SER A 360 -17.75 3.50 3.08
C SER A 360 -18.69 3.26 4.27
N ALA A 361 -18.24 2.73 5.41
CA ALA A 361 -19.11 2.46 6.56
C ALA A 361 -19.90 3.71 7.03
N ARG A 362 -19.35 4.91 6.77
CA ARG A 362 -20.01 6.20 7.03
C ARG A 362 -20.98 6.65 5.93
N ASP A 363 -20.72 6.29 4.68
CA ASP A 363 -21.65 6.54 3.57
C ASP A 363 -22.87 5.60 3.67
N ALA A 364 -22.70 4.38 4.18
CA ALA A 364 -23.81 3.45 4.42
C ALA A 364 -24.71 3.89 5.59
N SER A 365 -24.15 4.52 6.63
CA SER A 365 -24.97 5.10 7.71
C SER A 365 -25.64 6.40 7.26
N ARG A 366 -24.97 7.22 6.45
CA ARG A 366 -25.55 8.42 5.84
C ARG A 366 -26.65 8.09 4.84
N ALA A 367 -26.46 7.07 3.99
CA ALA A 367 -27.47 6.60 3.05
C ALA A 367 -28.69 6.04 3.79
N ARG A 368 -28.49 5.25 4.86
CA ARG A 368 -29.59 4.81 5.74
C ARG A 368 -30.31 5.99 6.40
N ARG A 369 -29.57 7.02 6.83
CA ARG A 369 -30.15 8.24 7.43
C ARG A 369 -30.94 9.05 6.40
N LEU A 370 -30.45 9.15 5.17
CA LEU A 370 -31.15 9.80 4.06
C LEU A 370 -32.42 9.03 3.69
N ALA A 371 -32.35 7.70 3.58
CA ALA A 371 -33.51 6.86 3.33
C ALA A 371 -34.55 6.98 4.47
N LYS A 372 -34.12 6.98 5.73
CA LYS A 372 -35.01 7.19 6.88
C LYS A 372 -35.62 8.60 6.91
N LEU A 373 -34.85 9.62 6.52
CA LEU A 373 -35.37 10.99 6.40
C LEU A 373 -36.37 11.13 5.25
N GLU A 374 -36.16 10.44 4.14
CA GLU A 374 -37.09 10.39 3.02
C GLU A 374 -38.39 9.66 3.38
N GLU A 375 -38.30 8.55 4.12
CA GLU A 375 -39.44 7.84 4.69
C GLU A 375 -40.22 8.72 5.66
N VAL A 376 -39.55 9.38 6.60
CA VAL A 376 -40.18 10.32 7.53
C VAL A 376 -40.80 11.50 6.78
N GLN A 377 -40.12 12.07 5.78
CA GLN A 377 -40.67 13.15 4.96
C GLN A 377 -41.95 12.70 4.23
N SER A 378 -41.97 11.48 3.69
CA SER A 378 -43.15 10.91 3.02
C SER A 378 -44.32 10.75 4.02
N ARG A 379 -44.05 10.21 5.21
CA ARG A 379 -45.05 10.06 6.28
C ARG A 379 -45.58 11.40 6.78
N LEU A 380 -44.72 12.41 6.89
CA LEU A 380 -45.09 13.75 7.35
C LEU A 380 -45.96 14.48 6.32
N ILE A 381 -45.72 14.25 5.02
CA ILE A 381 -46.60 14.75 3.94
C ILE A 381 -47.97 14.06 3.97
N HIS A 382 -48.03 12.78 4.31
CA HIS A 382 -49.29 12.03 4.43
C HIS A 382 -50.09 12.51 5.66
N ALA A 383 -49.46 12.56 6.84
CA ALA A 383 -50.09 13.05 8.07
C ALA A 383 -50.56 14.51 7.97
N ALA A 384 -49.82 15.36 7.24
CA ALA A 384 -50.24 16.74 6.97
C ALA A 384 -51.46 16.82 6.03
N LYS A 385 -51.66 15.86 5.12
CA LYS A 385 -52.86 15.78 4.28
C LYS A 385 -54.08 15.28 5.07
N ASP A 386 -53.86 14.38 6.02
CA ASP A 386 -54.92 13.79 6.85
C ASP A 386 -55.24 14.61 8.12
N ALA A 387 -54.55 15.76 8.29
CA ALA A 387 -54.67 16.65 9.45
C ALA A 387 -54.41 15.98 10.81
N ASP A 388 -53.59 14.92 10.85
CA ASP A 388 -53.21 14.25 12.10
C ASP A 388 -52.04 14.97 12.79
N VAL A 389 -52.41 15.88 13.70
CA VAL A 389 -51.45 16.69 14.49
C VAL A 389 -50.63 15.84 15.46
N ASN A 390 -51.13 14.68 15.89
CA ASN A 390 -50.43 13.81 16.84
C ASN A 390 -49.32 13.03 16.13
N GLU A 391 -49.60 12.48 14.95
CA GLU A 391 -48.59 11.79 14.14
C GLU A 391 -47.45 12.72 13.71
N ILE A 392 -47.75 13.99 13.38
CA ILE A 392 -46.73 15.00 13.07
C ILE A 392 -45.80 15.24 14.28
N ARG A 393 -46.36 15.30 15.50
CA ARG A 393 -45.57 15.53 16.73
C ARG A 393 -44.66 14.34 17.04
N ASP A 394 -45.16 13.12 16.87
CA ASP A 394 -44.39 11.90 17.10
C ASP A 394 -43.28 11.71 16.05
N LEU A 395 -43.55 12.02 14.77
CA LEU A 395 -42.54 12.02 13.71
C LEU A 395 -41.43 13.05 13.95
N LEU A 396 -41.79 14.26 14.43
CA LEU A 396 -40.78 15.27 14.80
C LEU A 396 -39.89 14.78 15.95
N LYS A 397 -40.50 14.14 16.95
CA LYS A 397 -39.79 13.60 18.11
C LYS A 397 -38.89 12.43 17.73
N GLU A 398 -39.31 11.60 16.79
CA GLU A 398 -38.47 10.51 16.25
C GLU A 398 -37.26 11.05 15.48
N VAL A 399 -37.42 12.14 14.71
CA VAL A 399 -36.29 12.82 14.03
C VAL A 399 -35.32 13.43 15.03
N GLU A 400 -35.83 13.99 16.13
CA GLU A 400 -35.02 14.59 17.19
C GLU A 400 -34.23 13.52 17.97
N LEU A 401 -34.85 12.37 18.25
CA LEU A 401 -34.21 11.20 18.86
C LEU A 401 -33.22 10.51 17.92
N ALA A 402 -33.55 10.37 16.62
CA ALA A 402 -32.62 9.86 15.61
C ALA A 402 -31.49 10.85 15.27
N GLY A 403 -31.65 12.12 15.67
CA GLY A 403 -30.65 13.16 15.62
C GLY A 403 -29.54 13.01 16.66
N HIS A 404 -29.83 12.33 17.77
CA HIS A 404 -28.86 12.02 18.83
C HIS A 404 -28.00 10.82 18.41
N ASP A 405 -26.90 11.11 17.71
CA ASP A 405 -25.86 10.14 17.36
C ASP A 405 -25.28 9.48 18.62
N LYS A 406 -24.66 8.29 18.46
CA LYS A 406 -23.91 7.54 19.49
C LYS A 406 -23.15 8.48 20.44
N PRO A 407 -23.07 8.19 21.76
CA PRO A 407 -22.43 9.09 22.71
C PRO A 407 -21.06 9.53 22.19
N GLY A 408 -20.93 10.84 21.97
CA GLY A 408 -19.69 11.45 21.52
C GLY A 408 -18.59 11.25 22.57
N PHE A 409 -17.34 11.22 22.13
CA PHE A 409 -16.22 11.18 23.07
C PHE A 409 -16.20 12.47 23.91
N SER A 410 -15.72 12.36 25.17
CA SER A 410 -15.53 13.52 26.03
C SER A 410 -14.61 14.54 25.37
N GLN A 411 -14.91 15.84 25.50
CA GLN A 411 -14.10 16.92 24.95
C GLN A 411 -12.63 16.85 25.42
N ARG A 412 -12.39 16.37 26.65
CA ARG A 412 -11.03 16.12 27.17
C ARG A 412 -10.29 15.03 26.40
N ALA A 413 -10.99 13.94 26.03
CA ALA A 413 -10.41 12.86 25.24
C ALA A 413 -10.07 13.31 23.81
N ILE A 414 -10.94 14.14 23.21
CA ILE A 414 -10.71 14.73 21.88
C ILE A 414 -9.48 15.65 21.89
N LEU A 415 -9.38 16.53 22.89
CA LEU A 415 -8.23 17.43 23.07
C LEU A 415 -6.92 16.67 23.34
N ALA A 416 -6.96 15.66 24.22
CA ALA A 416 -5.81 14.81 24.51
C ALA A 416 -5.34 14.05 23.27
N PHE A 417 -6.28 13.51 22.47
CA PHE A 417 -5.97 12.83 21.23
C PHE A 417 -5.36 13.77 20.17
N ALA A 418 -5.93 14.97 20.00
CA ALA A 418 -5.40 15.98 19.11
C ALA A 418 -3.96 16.37 19.51
N ALA A 419 -3.73 16.66 20.79
CA ALA A 419 -2.41 16.98 21.32
C ALA A 419 -1.41 15.84 21.13
N ALA A 420 -1.79 14.61 21.47
CA ALA A 420 -0.95 13.43 21.29
C ALA A 420 -0.59 13.21 19.82
N THR A 421 -1.55 13.37 18.90
CA THR A 421 -1.32 13.21 17.46
C THR A 421 -0.37 14.28 16.92
N ILE A 422 -0.53 15.53 17.33
CA ILE A 422 0.37 16.64 16.93
C ILE A 422 1.78 16.41 17.45
N ILE A 423 1.93 16.08 18.73
CA ILE A 423 3.24 15.80 19.34
C ILE A 423 3.90 14.61 18.65
N PHE A 424 3.16 13.52 18.44
CA PHE A 424 3.66 12.31 17.80
C PHE A 424 4.12 12.59 16.36
N THR A 425 3.30 13.28 15.56
CA THR A 425 3.64 13.60 14.17
C THR A 425 4.85 14.55 14.08
N LEU A 426 4.93 15.58 14.91
CA LEU A 426 6.10 16.46 14.98
C LEU A 426 7.35 15.70 15.42
N THR A 427 7.24 14.81 16.41
CA THR A 427 8.35 13.96 16.86
C THR A 427 8.83 13.06 15.73
N CYS A 428 7.92 12.43 14.98
CA CYS A 428 8.30 11.63 13.81
C CYS A 428 9.01 12.46 12.74
N VAL A 429 8.56 13.69 12.47
CA VAL A 429 9.23 14.59 11.51
C VAL A 429 10.64 14.96 11.97
N VAL A 430 10.81 15.30 13.27
CA VAL A 430 12.13 15.60 13.83
C VAL A 430 13.03 14.36 13.79
N LEU A 431 12.51 13.19 14.14
CA LEU A 431 13.26 11.93 14.09
C LEU A 431 13.64 11.56 12.65
N ALA A 432 12.77 11.79 11.67
CA ALA A 432 13.12 11.62 10.26
C ALA A 432 14.30 12.55 9.92
N LEU A 433 14.14 13.86 10.08
CA LEU A 433 15.17 14.85 9.75
C LEU A 433 16.52 14.65 10.47
N THR A 434 16.53 14.02 11.65
CA THR A 434 17.74 13.78 12.45
C THR A 434 18.36 12.39 12.27
N LEU A 435 17.58 11.36 11.93
CA LEU A 435 18.05 9.98 11.83
C LEU A 435 18.16 9.45 10.40
N THR A 436 17.49 10.05 9.42
CA THR A 436 17.70 9.68 8.01
C THR A 436 18.88 10.45 7.44
N SER A 437 19.85 9.72 6.86
CA SER A 437 21.13 10.27 6.36
C SER A 437 20.98 11.33 5.27
N ASP A 438 19.78 11.43 4.67
CA ASP A 438 19.49 12.33 3.54
C ASP A 438 18.38 13.35 3.86
N GLY A 439 18.06 13.58 5.15
CA GLY A 439 16.95 14.45 5.57
C GLY A 439 15.62 13.73 5.60
#